data_AF-A0A7V1PSN2-F1
#
_entry.id   AF-A0A7V1PSN2-F1
#
_cell.length_a   1.000
_cell.length_b   1.000
_cell.length_c   1.000
_cell.angle_alpha   90.00
_cell.angle_beta   90.00
_cell.angle_gamma   90.00
#
_symmetry.space_group_name_H-M   'P 1'
#
loop_
_entity.id
_entity.type
_entity.pdbx_description
1 polymer ?
#
loop_
_entity_poly.entity_id
_entity_poly.type
_entity_poly.pdbx_seq_one_letter_code
_entity_poly.pdbx_strand_id
1 'polypeptide(L)'
;MSKILGLDLGTNSIGWSLVDDEKQKIIDSGVRIFPEGVNIEKGKEFSKNATRREKRQGRKQLFRRKLRKLKLSKELIKHNMFPMVTNVKDELNQLKLNGELKFFFSIDPYKCRAESFNGNKLTLLEIGRIFY
;
A
#
# COMPACT_ATOMS: atom_id res chain seq x y z
N MET A 1 20.36 48.28 -24.19
CA MET A 1 19.04 47.63 -24.33
C MET A 1 19.00 46.33 -23.53
N SER A 2 18.73 46.45 -22.23
CA SER A 2 18.36 45.29 -21.41
C SER A 2 16.88 44.95 -21.67
N LYS A 3 16.53 43.65 -21.68
CA LYS A 3 15.14 43.20 -21.70
C LYS A 3 14.88 42.45 -20.40
N ILE A 4 13.85 42.85 -19.67
CA ILE A 4 13.48 42.24 -18.39
C ILE A 4 12.26 41.35 -18.61
N LEU A 5 12.34 40.09 -18.19
CA LEU A 5 11.20 39.16 -18.16
C LEU A 5 10.62 39.12 -16.75
N GLY A 6 9.43 39.70 -16.57
CA GLY A 6 8.64 39.56 -15.35
C GLY A 6 7.78 38.29 -15.41
N LEU A 7 7.74 37.53 -14.32
CA LEU A 7 6.91 36.34 -14.17
C LEU A 7 6.05 36.46 -12.90
N ASP A 8 4.75 36.27 -13.06
CA ASP A 8 3.78 36.17 -11.97
C ASP A 8 3.25 34.73 -11.91
N LEU A 9 3.55 34.01 -10.82
CA LEU A 9 3.30 32.57 -10.69
C LEU A 9 2.06 32.32 -9.80
N GLY A 10 0.93 32.02 -10.45
CA GLY A 10 -0.30 31.57 -9.79
C GLY A 10 -0.36 30.04 -9.63
N THR A 11 -1.45 29.55 -9.02
CA THR A 11 -1.70 28.10 -8.82
C THR A 11 -2.02 27.35 -10.12
N ASN A 12 -2.56 28.06 -11.12
CA ASN A 12 -2.97 27.52 -12.42
C ASN A 12 -2.72 28.48 -13.60
N SER A 13 -1.91 29.51 -13.35
CA SER A 13 -1.56 30.54 -14.34
C SER A 13 -0.12 31.00 -14.16
N ILE A 14 0.51 31.40 -15.26
CA ILE A 14 1.77 32.14 -15.27
C ILE A 14 1.53 33.39 -16.11
N GLY A 15 1.43 34.55 -15.45
CA GLY A 15 1.51 35.84 -16.12
C GLY A 15 2.95 36.13 -16.51
N TRP A 16 3.19 36.68 -17.70
CA TRP A 16 4.52 37.10 -18.11
C TRP A 16 4.48 38.42 -18.86
N SER A 17 5.55 39.20 -18.70
CA SER A 17 5.75 40.45 -19.45
C SER A 17 7.22 40.60 -19.80
N LEU A 18 7.48 41.08 -21.02
CA LEU A 18 8.81 41.41 -21.50
C LEU A 18 8.89 42.94 -21.64
N VAL A 19 9.78 43.57 -20.88
CA VAL A 19 9.88 45.04 -20.80
C VAL A 19 11.27 45.49 -21.26
N ASP A 20 11.29 46.56 -22.06
CA ASP A 20 12.49 47.34 -22.35
C ASP A 20 12.59 48.45 -21.28
N ASP A 21 13.54 48.30 -20.36
CA ASP A 21 13.70 49.20 -19.22
C ASP A 21 14.28 50.56 -19.62
N GLU A 22 15.10 50.62 -20.66
CA GLU A 22 15.67 51.88 -21.15
C GLU A 22 14.59 52.73 -21.85
N LYS A 23 13.66 52.09 -22.56
CA LYS A 23 12.57 52.78 -23.29
C LYS A 23 11.26 52.85 -22.50
N GLN A 24 11.23 52.29 -21.29
CA GLN A 24 10.04 52.19 -20.44
C GLN A 24 8.82 51.66 -21.23
N LYS A 25 9.04 50.61 -22.03
CA LYS A 25 8.04 50.07 -22.95
C LYS A 25 7.84 48.57 -22.73
N ILE A 26 6.57 48.15 -22.70
CA ILE A 26 6.20 46.74 -22.79
C ILE A 26 6.43 46.28 -24.23
N ILE A 27 7.35 45.33 -24.41
CA ILE A 27 7.61 44.67 -25.70
C ILE A 27 6.49 43.69 -25.99
N ASP A 28 6.16 42.85 -25.01
CA ASP A 28 5.11 41.84 -25.13
C ASP A 28 4.63 41.40 -23.74
N SER A 29 3.45 40.80 -23.67
CA SER A 29 2.91 40.24 -22.44
C SER A 29 1.86 39.17 -22.74
N GLY A 30 1.67 38.27 -21.79
CA GLY A 30 0.62 37.26 -21.91
C GLY A 30 0.42 36.47 -20.63
N VAL A 31 -0.47 35.49 -20.72
CA VAL A 31 -0.77 34.58 -19.62
C VAL A 31 -0.79 33.16 -20.14
N ARG A 32 -0.09 32.26 -19.46
CA ARG A 32 -0.17 30.82 -19.69
C ARG A 32 -1.08 30.19 -18.63
N ILE A 33 -2.24 29.70 -19.05
CA ILE A 33 -3.13 28.90 -18.20
C ILE A 33 -2.77 27.41 -18.30
N PHE A 34 -2.79 26.69 -17.19
CA PHE A 34 -2.56 25.25 -17.13
C PHE A 34 -3.44 24.58 -16.07
N PRO A 35 -3.77 23.29 -16.23
CA PRO A 35 -4.54 22.57 -15.22
C PRO A 35 -3.78 22.50 -13.90
N GLU A 36 -4.47 22.73 -12.78
CA GLU A 36 -3.90 22.64 -11.44
C GLU A 36 -3.16 21.33 -11.22
N GLY A 37 -2.04 21.38 -10.50
CA GLY A 37 -1.18 20.22 -10.20
C GLY A 37 -1.79 19.21 -9.22
N VAL A 38 -2.97 19.51 -8.69
CA VAL A 38 -3.70 18.73 -7.69
C VAL A 38 -5.03 18.23 -8.26
N ASN A 39 -5.60 17.22 -7.62
CA ASN A 39 -6.99 16.86 -7.76
C ASN A 39 -7.76 17.44 -6.57
N ILE A 40 -8.96 17.93 -6.82
CA ILE A 40 -9.88 18.41 -5.79
C ILE A 40 -11.09 17.48 -5.79
N GLU A 41 -11.30 16.75 -4.70
CA GLU A 41 -12.55 16.05 -4.45
C GLU A 41 -13.12 16.53 -3.12
N LYS A 42 -14.40 16.92 -3.12
CA LYS A 42 -15.14 17.35 -1.92
C LYS A 42 -14.41 18.45 -1.11
N GLY A 43 -13.78 19.39 -1.80
CA GLY A 43 -13.06 20.51 -1.17
C GLY A 43 -11.73 20.12 -0.50
N LYS A 44 -11.22 18.90 -0.72
CA LYS A 44 -9.88 18.49 -0.28
C LYS A 44 -8.96 18.32 -1.47
N GLU A 45 -7.82 18.98 -1.39
CA GLU A 45 -6.73 18.82 -2.36
C GLU A 45 -5.92 17.56 -2.08
N PHE A 46 -5.63 16.81 -3.14
CA PHE A 46 -4.69 15.71 -3.08
C PHE A 46 -3.84 15.64 -4.35
N SER A 47 -2.63 15.12 -4.22
CA SER A 47 -1.75 14.91 -5.37
C SER A 47 -2.44 14.02 -6.42
N LYS A 48 -2.28 14.35 -7.71
CA LYS A 48 -2.69 13.48 -8.82
C LYS A 48 -2.12 12.06 -8.73
N ASN A 49 -0.99 11.91 -8.05
CA ASN A 49 -0.32 10.64 -7.83
C ASN A 49 -0.78 9.89 -6.57
N ALA A 50 -1.68 10.45 -5.76
CA ALA A 50 -2.13 9.83 -4.51
C ALA A 50 -2.76 8.45 -4.75
N THR A 51 -3.73 8.36 -5.66
CA THR A 51 -4.40 7.10 -6.02
C THR A 51 -3.40 6.06 -6.53
N ARG A 52 -2.45 6.47 -7.39
CA ARG A 52 -1.38 5.59 -7.88
C ARG A 52 -0.51 5.06 -6.73
N ARG A 53 -0.15 5.94 -5.77
CA ARG A 53 0.64 5.59 -4.59
C ARG A 53 -0.10 4.59 -3.70
N GLU A 54 -1.37 4.83 -3.42
CA GLU A 54 -2.21 3.96 -2.59
C GLU A 54 -2.37 2.57 -3.20
N LYS A 55 -2.75 2.50 -4.50
CA LYS A 55 -2.88 1.21 -5.20
C LYS A 55 -1.57 0.44 -5.21
N ARG A 56 -0.43 1.12 -5.42
CA ARG A 56 0.91 0.50 -5.35
C ARG A 56 1.21 -0.01 -3.93
N GLN A 57 0.88 0.75 -2.90
CA GLN A 57 1.09 0.35 -1.52
C GLN A 57 0.24 -0.89 -1.18
N GLY A 58 -1.04 -0.92 -1.59
CA GLY A 58 -1.92 -2.07 -1.41
C GLY A 58 -1.34 -3.36 -2.03
N ARG A 59 -0.85 -3.29 -3.27
CA ARG A 59 -0.18 -4.43 -3.93
C ARG A 59 1.05 -4.90 -3.16
N LYS A 60 1.91 -3.98 -2.72
CA LYS A 60 3.11 -4.31 -1.94
C LYS A 60 2.76 -4.97 -0.60
N GLN A 61 1.77 -4.43 0.10
CA GLN A 61 1.32 -4.98 1.39
C GLN A 61 0.76 -6.40 1.23
N LEU A 62 -0.10 -6.62 0.22
CA LEU A 62 -0.65 -7.93 -0.08
C LEU A 62 0.45 -8.95 -0.39
N PHE A 63 1.40 -8.59 -1.25
CA PHE A 63 2.54 -9.44 -1.60
C PHE A 63 3.39 -9.79 -0.38
N ARG A 64 3.74 -8.80 0.44
CA ARG A 64 4.53 -9.01 1.67
C ARG A 64 3.79 -9.89 2.68
N ARG A 65 2.48 -9.71 2.83
CA ARG A 65 1.64 -10.57 3.69
C ARG A 65 1.65 -12.02 3.20
N LYS A 66 1.45 -12.26 1.91
CA LYS A 66 1.52 -13.60 1.30
C LYS A 66 2.88 -14.26 1.53
N LEU A 67 3.97 -13.52 1.33
CA LEU A 67 5.32 -14.03 1.57
C LEU A 67 5.56 -14.39 3.04
N ARG A 68 5.14 -13.54 3.99
CA ARG A 68 5.30 -13.84 5.42
C ARG A 68 4.53 -15.10 5.82
N LYS A 69 3.26 -15.22 5.40
CA LYS A 69 2.45 -16.42 5.64
C LYS A 69 3.09 -17.67 5.05
N LEU A 70 3.60 -17.60 3.82
CA LEU A 70 4.29 -18.73 3.19
C LEU A 70 5.55 -19.15 3.98
N LYS A 71 6.37 -18.18 4.40
CA LYS A 71 7.58 -18.46 5.21
C LYS A 71 7.21 -19.07 6.56
N LEU A 72 6.22 -18.50 7.23
CA LEU A 72 5.73 -19.00 8.51
C LEU A 72 5.18 -20.42 8.41
N SER A 73 4.29 -20.69 7.45
CA SER A 73 3.75 -22.05 7.22
C SER A 73 4.87 -23.06 6.97
N LYS A 74 5.87 -22.72 6.15
CA LYS A 74 7.02 -23.60 5.93
C LYS A 74 7.79 -23.90 7.22
N GLU A 75 7.92 -22.92 8.11
CA GLU A 75 8.61 -23.13 9.38
C GLU A 75 7.76 -23.98 10.33
N LEU A 76 6.47 -23.68 10.46
CA LEU A 76 5.55 -24.45 11.32
C LEU A 76 5.45 -25.93 10.88
N ILE A 77 5.48 -26.22 9.58
CA ILE A 77 5.49 -27.60 9.05
C ILE A 77 6.69 -28.39 9.56
N LYS A 78 7.89 -27.79 9.57
CA LYS A 78 9.10 -28.47 10.05
C LYS A 78 8.99 -28.91 11.51
N HIS A 79 8.21 -28.18 12.30
CA HIS A 79 8.00 -28.44 13.73
C HIS A 79 6.69 -29.18 14.00
N ASN A 80 6.02 -29.73 12.97
CA ASN A 80 4.72 -30.42 13.08
C ASN A 80 3.61 -29.55 13.69
N MET A 81 3.71 -28.23 13.55
CA MET A 81 2.73 -27.25 14.06
C MET A 81 1.74 -26.79 12.98
N PHE A 82 1.82 -27.33 11.77
CA PHE A 82 0.92 -27.01 10.67
C PHE A 82 0.68 -28.29 9.84
N PRO A 83 -0.48 -28.47 9.20
CA PRO A 83 -0.76 -29.64 8.37
C PRO A 83 0.34 -29.93 7.35
N MET A 84 0.68 -31.20 7.18
CA MET A 84 1.70 -31.60 6.21
C MET A 84 1.17 -31.38 4.80
N VAL A 85 1.85 -30.52 4.04
CA VAL A 85 1.45 -30.16 2.67
C VAL A 85 2.65 -30.19 1.73
N THR A 86 2.46 -30.82 0.56
CA THR A 86 3.51 -31.00 -0.44
C THR A 86 3.94 -29.67 -1.06
N ASN A 87 2.96 -28.79 -1.35
CA ASN A 87 3.22 -27.42 -1.80
C ASN A 87 2.32 -26.42 -1.08
N VAL A 88 2.88 -25.80 -0.03
CA VAL A 88 2.22 -24.77 0.78
C VAL A 88 1.63 -23.64 -0.06
N LYS A 89 2.34 -23.20 -1.12
CA LYS A 89 1.89 -22.05 -1.91
C LYS A 89 0.64 -22.41 -2.71
N ASP A 90 0.60 -23.60 -3.28
CA ASP A 90 -0.52 -24.02 -4.13
C ASP A 90 -1.74 -24.32 -3.27
N GLU A 91 -1.56 -25.10 -2.19
CA GLU A 91 -2.62 -25.41 -1.22
C GLU A 91 -3.28 -24.17 -0.60
N LEU A 92 -2.49 -23.15 -0.22
CA LEU A 92 -3.03 -21.90 0.33
C LEU A 92 -3.76 -21.01 -0.69
N ASN A 93 -3.55 -21.24 -1.99
CA ASN A 93 -4.23 -20.50 -3.06
C ASN A 93 -5.41 -21.27 -3.67
N GLN A 94 -5.66 -22.51 -3.23
CA GLN A 94 -6.79 -23.30 -3.72
C GLN A 94 -8.13 -22.69 -3.25
N LEU A 95 -9.14 -22.80 -4.11
CA LEU A 95 -10.53 -22.39 -3.81
C LEU A 95 -11.17 -23.26 -2.73
N LYS A 96 -10.75 -24.52 -2.62
CA LYS A 96 -11.20 -25.48 -1.60
C LYS A 96 -9.97 -26.04 -0.91
N LEU A 97 -9.90 -25.85 0.41
CA LEU A 97 -8.84 -26.41 1.24
C LEU A 97 -9.09 -27.90 1.46
N ASN A 98 -8.01 -28.67 1.56
CA ASN A 98 -8.08 -30.07 1.99
C ASN A 98 -8.59 -30.19 3.44
N GLY A 99 -8.95 -31.41 3.86
CA GLY A 99 -9.57 -31.67 5.16
C GLY A 99 -8.71 -31.21 6.35
N GLU A 100 -7.41 -31.46 6.32
CA GLU A 100 -6.48 -31.09 7.40
C GLU A 100 -6.29 -29.58 7.51
N LEU A 101 -6.16 -28.87 6.38
CA LEU A 101 -6.08 -27.41 6.36
C LEU A 101 -7.38 -26.77 6.81
N LYS A 102 -8.53 -27.32 6.39
CA LYS A 102 -9.83 -26.85 6.83
C LYS A 102 -9.99 -27.00 8.34
N PHE A 103 -9.58 -28.14 8.90
CA PHE A 103 -9.55 -28.36 10.34
C PHE A 103 -8.62 -27.35 11.02
N PHE A 104 -7.38 -27.22 10.56
CA PHE A 104 -6.41 -26.29 11.11
C PHE A 104 -6.94 -24.86 11.15
N PHE A 105 -7.52 -24.34 10.06
CA PHE A 105 -8.06 -22.99 10.05
C PHE A 105 -9.35 -22.82 10.84
N SER A 106 -10.06 -23.91 11.15
CA SER A 106 -11.23 -23.88 12.02
C SER A 106 -10.89 -23.77 13.50
N ILE A 107 -9.65 -24.10 13.90
CA ILE A 107 -9.16 -23.86 15.26
C ILE A 107 -9.17 -22.35 15.53
N ASP A 108 -9.82 -21.96 16.64
CA ASP A 108 -9.89 -20.58 17.08
C ASP A 108 -8.60 -20.19 17.84
N PRO A 109 -7.73 -19.34 17.26
CA PRO A 109 -6.49 -18.95 17.92
C PRO A 109 -6.70 -18.16 19.21
N TYR A 110 -7.83 -17.45 19.39
CA TYR A 110 -8.08 -16.68 20.60
C TYR A 110 -8.47 -17.57 21.76
N LYS A 111 -9.29 -18.60 21.49
CA LYS A 111 -9.62 -19.62 22.49
C LYS A 111 -8.36 -20.37 22.96
N CYS A 112 -7.52 -20.83 22.02
CA CYS A 112 -6.28 -21.51 22.38
C CYS A 112 -5.34 -20.61 23.20
N ARG A 113 -5.25 -19.31 22.88
CA ARG A 113 -4.48 -18.35 23.68
C ARG A 113 -5.01 -18.22 25.12
N ALA A 114 -6.32 -18.17 25.30
CA ALA A 114 -6.94 -18.09 26.62
C ALA A 114 -6.73 -19.40 27.42
N GLU A 115 -6.89 -20.55 26.78
CA GLU A 115 -6.65 -21.86 27.40
C GLU A 115 -5.19 -22.03 27.82
N SER A 116 -4.24 -21.61 26.99
CA SER A 116 -2.81 -21.60 27.34
C SER A 116 -2.51 -20.71 28.54
N PHE A 117 -3.16 -19.54 28.64
CA PHE A 117 -3.00 -18.65 29.79
C PHE A 117 -3.49 -19.31 31.10
N ASN A 118 -4.56 -20.11 31.02
CA ASN A 118 -5.11 -20.85 32.15
C ASN A 118 -4.30 -22.10 32.54
N GLY A 119 -3.14 -22.33 31.92
CA GLY A 119 -2.26 -23.47 32.21
C GLY A 119 -2.63 -24.77 31.49
N ASN A 120 -3.60 -24.74 30.56
CA ASN A 120 -3.95 -25.92 29.77
C ASN A 120 -2.86 -26.20 28.73
N LYS A 121 -2.50 -27.48 28.57
CA LYS A 121 -1.56 -27.93 27.55
C LYS A 121 -2.23 -27.91 26.18
N LEU A 122 -1.59 -27.24 25.22
CA LEU A 122 -2.03 -27.22 23.83
C LEU A 122 -1.31 -28.29 22.99
N THR A 123 -1.99 -28.74 21.94
CA THR A 123 -1.42 -29.55 20.86
C THR A 123 -0.49 -28.70 19.97
N LEU A 124 0.38 -29.35 19.20
CA LEU A 124 1.28 -28.65 18.27
C LEU A 124 0.51 -27.87 17.19
N LEU A 125 -0.63 -28.40 16.73
CA LEU A 125 -1.48 -27.73 15.75
C LEU A 125 -2.17 -26.49 16.33
N GLU A 126 -2.61 -26.54 17.60
CA GLU A 126 -3.15 -25.35 18.28
C GLU A 126 -2.08 -24.28 18.48
N ILE A 127 -0.86 -24.67 18.88
CA ILE A 127 0.27 -23.75 19.00
C ILE A 127 0.59 -23.10 17.64
N GLY A 128 0.68 -23.89 16.58
CA GLY A 128 0.91 -23.33 15.25
C GLY A 128 -0.23 -22.46 14.76
N ARG A 129 -1.48 -22.75 15.17
CA ARG A 129 -2.62 -21.88 14.87
C ARG A 129 -2.53 -20.53 15.56
N ILE A 130 -2.02 -20.49 16.80
CA ILE A 130 -1.73 -19.24 17.53
C ILE A 130 -0.68 -18.41 16.80
N PHE A 131 0.36 -19.04 16.26
CA PHE A 131 1.42 -18.34 15.54
C PHE A 131 0.99 -17.86 14.14
N TYR A 132 0.10 -18.57 13.47
CA TYR A 132 -0.37 -18.28 12.10
C TYR A 132 -1.38 -17.14 11.97
#